data_AF-A0A8I1SGU9-F1
#
_entry.id   AF-A0A8I1SGU9-F1
#
_cell.length_a   1.000
_cell.length_b   1.000
_cell.length_c   1.000
_cell.angle_alpha   90.00
_cell.angle_beta   90.00
_cell.angle_gamma   90.00
#
_symmetry.space_group_name_H-M   'P 1'
#
loop_
_entity.id
_entity.type
_entity.pdbx_description
1 polymer ?
#
loop_
_entity_poly.entity_id
_entity_poly.type
_entity_poly.pdbx_seq_one_letter_code
_entity_poly.pdbx_strand_id
1 'polypeptide(L)'
;MQNVSEVRRDDPLVYGRFSNQRPVVIIEQNQENLDHLIDQYLGLADIILVPNAYIGLRMIKLFKSEDVEILAIEGLFGHDAICKSDTKVTGIWKI
;
A
#
# COMPACT_ATOMS: atom_id res chain seq x y z
N MET A 1 -18.55 28.92 -34.76
CA MET A 1 -19.85 28.41 -34.27
C MET A 1 -19.57 27.31 -33.28
N GLN A 2 -20.20 27.41 -32.11
CA GLN A 2 -20.08 26.56 -30.93
C GLN A 2 -20.65 25.16 -31.18
N ASN A 3 -20.17 24.16 -30.45
CA ASN A 3 -21.10 23.44 -29.58
C ASN A 3 -20.38 22.94 -28.30
N VAL A 4 -20.98 23.29 -27.17
CA VAL A 4 -20.55 23.00 -25.81
C VAL A 4 -21.60 22.05 -25.24
N SER A 5 -21.15 21.10 -24.43
CA SER A 5 -21.91 20.28 -23.46
C SER A 5 -22.51 18.98 -24.00
N GLU A 6 -22.03 17.86 -23.46
CA GLU A 6 -22.88 17.09 -22.56
C GLU A 6 -22.02 16.33 -21.55
N VAL A 7 -21.91 16.94 -20.38
CA VAL A 7 -21.51 16.32 -19.13
C VAL A 7 -22.51 15.20 -18.82
N ARG A 8 -22.12 13.94 -19.04
CA ARG A 8 -22.77 12.80 -18.38
C ARG A 8 -22.08 12.56 -17.03
N ARG A 9 -22.57 13.29 -16.02
CA ARG A 9 -22.49 12.90 -14.61
C ARG A 9 -23.42 11.70 -14.46
N ASP A 10 -22.89 10.50 -14.34
CA ASP A 10 -23.53 9.33 -13.68
C ASP A 10 -22.69 8.05 -13.93
N ASP A 11 -21.41 8.09 -13.61
CA ASP A 11 -20.68 6.85 -13.31
C ASP A 11 -19.85 7.07 -12.04
N PRO A 12 -20.12 6.33 -10.95
CA PRO A 12 -19.46 6.52 -9.67
C PRO A 12 -18.01 6.06 -9.77
N LEU A 13 -17.11 7.02 -9.97
CA LEU A 13 -15.75 7.08 -9.45
C LEU A 13 -15.11 5.72 -9.11
N VAL A 14 -14.68 4.98 -10.13
CA VAL A 14 -13.49 4.15 -10.00
C VAL A 14 -12.46 4.74 -10.95
N TYR A 15 -11.92 5.91 -10.55
CA TYR A 15 -10.59 6.31 -10.98
C TYR A 15 -9.60 5.30 -10.38
N GLY A 16 -9.58 4.09 -10.94
CA GLY A 16 -8.44 3.20 -10.81
C GLY A 16 -7.31 3.88 -11.53
N ARG A 17 -6.58 4.76 -10.82
CA ARG A 17 -5.20 5.07 -11.18
C ARG A 17 -4.45 3.75 -11.03
N PHE A 18 -4.52 2.92 -12.05
CA PHE A 18 -3.59 1.81 -12.20
C PHE A 18 -2.26 2.47 -12.49
N SER A 19 -1.57 2.86 -11.42
CA SER A 19 -0.13 2.96 -11.47
C SER A 19 0.34 1.64 -12.07
N ASN A 20 0.99 1.68 -13.24
CA ASN A 20 1.64 0.50 -13.83
C ASN A 20 2.81 -0.01 -12.95
N GLN A 21 2.99 0.55 -11.75
CA GLN A 21 4.00 0.15 -10.80
C GLN A 21 3.51 -1.10 -10.07
N ARG A 22 4.43 -2.05 -9.95
CA ARG A 22 4.19 -3.27 -9.20
C ARG A 22 3.99 -2.91 -7.72
N PRO A 23 3.08 -3.57 -6.99
CA PRO A 23 2.91 -3.32 -5.58
C PRO A 23 4.21 -3.61 -4.82
N VAL A 24 4.38 -2.97 -3.67
CA VAL A 24 5.56 -3.12 -2.83
C VAL A 24 5.26 -3.87 -1.54
N VAL A 25 6.23 -4.64 -1.05
CA VAL A 25 6.21 -5.25 0.29
C VAL A 25 7.38 -4.70 1.08
N ILE A 26 7.14 -4.29 2.32
CA ILE A 26 8.16 -3.73 3.21
C ILE A 26 8.41 -4.72 4.35
N ILE A 27 9.63 -5.21 4.46
CA ILE A 27 10.02 -6.24 5.44
C ILE A 27 11.18 -5.72 6.28
N GLU A 28 11.06 -5.79 7.60
CA GLU A 28 12.19 -5.52 8.49
C GLU A 28 13.29 -6.58 8.33
N GLN A 29 14.54 -6.15 8.19
CA GLN A 29 15.68 -7.03 7.88
C GLN A 29 16.00 -8.05 8.96
N ASN A 30 15.59 -7.82 10.21
CA ASN A 30 15.96 -8.66 11.34
C ASN A 30 14.86 -9.67 11.73
N GLN A 31 13.86 -9.88 10.85
CA GLN A 31 12.82 -10.87 11.11
C GLN A 31 13.37 -12.29 11.15
N GLU A 32 12.97 -13.07 12.16
CA GLU A 32 13.42 -14.46 12.34
C GLU A 32 13.06 -15.35 11.15
N ASN A 33 11.97 -15.02 10.45
CA ASN A 33 11.45 -15.75 9.30
C ASN A 33 11.68 -15.01 7.97
N LEU A 34 12.70 -14.15 7.87
CA LEU A 34 12.95 -13.32 6.68
C LEU A 34 12.95 -14.11 5.37
N ASP A 35 13.65 -15.25 5.32
CA ASP A 35 13.74 -16.07 4.11
C ASP A 35 12.35 -16.54 3.63
N HIS A 36 11.51 -16.97 4.57
CA HIS A 36 10.14 -17.39 4.27
C HIS A 36 9.29 -16.23 3.75
N LEU A 37 9.44 -15.03 4.33
CA LEU A 37 8.74 -13.83 3.88
C LEU A 37 9.20 -13.43 2.46
N ILE A 38 10.49 -13.48 2.17
CA ILE A 38 11.00 -13.21 0.83
C ILE A 38 10.39 -14.18 -0.18
N ASP A 39 10.44 -15.49 0.10
CA ASP A 39 9.88 -16.51 -0.78
C ASP A 39 8.37 -16.32 -1.01
N GLN A 40 7.63 -15.92 0.02
CA GLN A 40 6.18 -15.68 -0.07
C GLN A 40 5.82 -14.54 -1.03
N TYR A 41 6.64 -13.48 -1.10
CA TYR A 41 6.34 -12.29 -1.89
C TYR A 41 7.13 -12.21 -3.21
N LEU A 42 8.11 -13.10 -3.40
CA LEU A 42 8.88 -13.18 -4.64
C LEU A 42 7.94 -13.43 -5.82
N GLY A 43 8.04 -12.61 -6.86
CA GLY A 43 7.16 -12.73 -8.03
C GLY A 43 5.82 -12.00 -7.89
N LEU A 44 5.37 -11.67 -6.67
CA LEU A 44 4.12 -10.92 -6.43
C LEU A 44 4.34 -9.41 -6.35
N ALA A 45 5.41 -8.98 -5.68
CA ALA A 45 5.67 -7.58 -5.37
C ALA A 45 7.17 -7.24 -5.45
N ASP A 46 7.49 -5.95 -5.48
CA ASP A 46 8.85 -5.50 -5.23
C ASP A 46 9.12 -5.49 -3.72
N ILE A 47 10.16 -6.22 -3.31
CA ILE A 47 10.48 -6.43 -1.90
C ILE A 47 11.49 -5.38 -1.46
N ILE A 48 11.15 -4.68 -0.37
CA ILE A 48 11.96 -3.64 0.23
C ILE A 48 12.35 -4.08 1.63
N LEU A 49 13.63 -4.33 1.80
CA LEU A 49 14.20 -4.68 3.09
C LEU A 49 14.60 -3.41 3.85
N VAL A 50 13.99 -3.18 5.01
CA VAL A 50 14.27 -1.99 5.84
C VAL A 50 15.06 -2.37 7.10
N PRO A 51 16.04 -1.55 7.52
CA PRO A 51 16.91 -1.90 8.63
C PRO A 51 16.23 -1.85 10.00
N ASN A 52 15.08 -1.16 10.11
CA ASN A 52 14.25 -1.07 11.32
C ASN A 52 12.89 -0.43 11.01
N ALA A 53 12.00 -0.47 12.01
CA ALA A 53 10.63 0.09 11.95
C ALA A 53 10.57 1.57 11.56
N TYR A 54 11.53 2.40 12.00
CA TYR A 54 11.52 3.84 11.73
C TYR A 54 11.67 4.14 10.24
N ILE A 55 12.59 3.46 9.57
CA ILE A 55 12.78 3.59 8.12
C ILE A 55 11.56 3.03 7.38
N GLY A 56 11.04 1.87 7.81
CA GLY A 56 9.82 1.30 7.25
C GLY A 56 8.64 2.26 7.27
N LEU A 57 8.39 2.94 8.39
CA LEU A 57 7.32 3.94 8.51
C LEU A 57 7.51 5.15 7.60
N ARG A 58 8.74 5.62 7.40
CA ARG A 58 9.02 6.69 6.44
C ARG A 58 8.71 6.25 5.01
N MET A 59 9.09 5.03 4.64
CA MET A 59 8.82 4.46 3.32
C MET A 59 7.32 4.29 3.06
N ILE A 60 6.57 3.79 4.04
CA ILE A 60 5.09 3.68 3.95
C ILE A 60 4.47 5.05 3.64
N LYS A 61 4.90 6.11 4.33
CA LYS A 61 4.39 7.46 4.08
C LYS A 61 4.74 7.96 2.68
N LEU A 62 5.96 7.70 2.22
CA LEU A 62 6.41 8.07 0.88
C LEU A 62 5.56 7.37 -0.19
N PHE A 63 5.41 6.05 -0.11
CA PHE A 63 4.62 5.28 -1.07
C PHE A 63 3.15 5.69 -1.09
N LYS A 64 2.55 5.97 0.08
CA LYS A 64 1.20 6.54 0.14
C LYS A 64 1.11 7.91 -0.55
N SER A 65 2.14 8.75 -0.43
CA SER A 65 2.17 10.06 -1.10
C SER A 65 2.39 9.98 -2.61
N GLU A 66 3.05 8.92 -3.06
CA GLU A 66 3.35 8.64 -4.48
C GLU A 66 2.27 7.78 -5.15
N ASP A 67 1.19 7.44 -4.46
CA ASP A 67 0.10 6.58 -4.97
C ASP A 67 0.59 5.17 -5.35
N VAL A 68 1.60 4.67 -4.63
CA VAL A 68 2.16 3.32 -4.78
C VAL A 68 1.41 2.34 -3.88
N GLU A 69 0.97 1.23 -4.44
CA GLU A 69 0.26 0.17 -3.72
C GLU A 69 1.21 -0.61 -2.80
N ILE A 70 0.85 -0.73 -1.52
CA ILE A 70 1.57 -1.53 -0.53
C ILE A 70 0.79 -2.82 -0.30
N LEU A 71 1.38 -3.96 -0.66
CA LEU A 71 0.76 -5.29 -0.53
C LEU A 71 0.84 -5.83 0.90
N ALA A 72 2.00 -5.68 1.55
CA ALA A 72 2.22 -6.15 2.92
C ALA A 72 3.32 -5.37 3.64
N ILE A 73 3.26 -5.40 4.97
CA ILE A 73 4.23 -4.80 5.89
C ILE A 73 4.54 -5.83 6.96
N GLU A 74 5.80 -6.26 7.04
CA GLU A 74 6.24 -7.33 7.93
C GLU A 74 7.36 -6.85 8.86
N GLY A 75 7.29 -7.28 10.12
CA GLY A 75 8.35 -7.01 11.09
C GLY A 75 8.45 -5.59 11.62
N LEU A 76 7.48 -4.72 11.33
CA LEU A 76 7.45 -3.36 11.88
C LEU A 76 6.68 -3.27 13.22
N PHE A 77 6.68 -4.34 14.02
CA PHE A 77 6.02 -4.38 15.33
C PHE A 77 6.86 -3.63 16.38
N GLY A 78 6.23 -2.65 17.04
CA GLY A 78 6.87 -1.75 17.99
C GLY A 78 6.39 -0.29 17.88
N HIS A 79 5.66 0.05 16.82
CA HIS A 79 5.09 1.39 16.62
C HIS A 79 3.56 1.44 16.50
N ASP A 80 2.87 0.38 16.95
CA ASP A 80 1.41 0.26 17.03
C ASP A 80 0.73 1.22 18.04
N ALA A 81 1.45 2.24 18.52
CA ALA A 81 0.84 3.38 19.19
C ALA A 81 0.42 4.52 18.23
N ILE A 82 0.84 4.54 16.96
CA ILE A 82 0.68 5.73 16.09
C ILE A 82 -0.15 5.48 14.82
N CYS A 83 -0.58 4.25 14.51
CA CYS A 83 -1.50 3.98 13.39
C CYS A 83 -2.90 3.54 13.84
N LYS A 84 -3.34 3.96 15.03
CA LYS A 84 -4.75 3.86 15.45
C LYS A 84 -5.62 5.07 15.08
N SER A 85 -5.08 6.03 14.33
CA SER A 85 -5.86 7.14 13.77
C SER A 85 -5.69 7.17 12.25
N ASP A 86 -6.83 7.10 11.55
CA ASP A 86 -7.01 7.41 10.12
C ASP A 86 -6.93 6.29 9.08
N THR A 87 -7.30 5.07 9.42
CA THR A 87 -7.91 4.21 8.39
C THR A 87 -8.99 3.35 9.01
N LYS A 88 -10.25 3.81 8.89
CA LYS A 88 -11.41 2.90 8.89
C LYS A 88 -11.10 1.84 7.83
N VAL A 89 -10.62 0.68 8.26
CA VAL A 89 -10.77 -0.54 7.49
C VAL A 89 -12.27 -0.77 7.45
N THR A 90 -12.91 -0.29 6.39
CA THR A 90 -14.27 -0.68 6.05
C THR A 90 -14.22 -2.17 5.78
N GLY A 91 -14.62 -2.95 6.78
CA GLY A 91 -14.88 -4.37 6.62
C GLY A 91 -15.86 -4.56 5.46
N ILE A 92 -15.41 -5.26 4.43
CA ILE A 92 -16.28 -5.74 3.37
C ILE A 92 -17.10 -6.88 3.98
N TRP A 93 -18.39 -6.64 4.14
CA TRP A 93 -19.38 -7.66 4.45
C TRP A 93 -19.42 -8.67 3.31
N LYS A 94 -19.46 -9.96 3.63
CA LYS A 94 -19.84 -11.01 2.68
C LYS A 94 -21.24 -11.52 3.05
N ILE A 95 -22.10 -11.51 2.04
CA ILE A 95 -23.48 -12.01 1.99
C ILE A 95 -23.49 -13.52 2.20
#